data_AF-A0A7Y2U750-F1
#
_entry.id   AF-A0A7Y2U750-F1
#
_cell.length_a   1.000
_cell.length_b   1.000
_cell.length_c   1.000
_cell.angle_alpha   90.00
_cell.angle_beta   90.00
_cell.angle_gamma   90.00
#
_symmetry.space_group_name_H-M   'P 1'
#
loop_
_entity.id
_entity.type
_entity.pdbx_description
1 polymer ?
#
loop_
_entity_poly.entity_id
_entity_poly.type
_entity_poly.pdbx_seq_one_letter_code
_entity_poly.pdbx_strand_id
1 'polypeptide(L)'
;MPRVTISEPGKTPQPYRFKLGRKVIHIGRGSDNDIVVECGSASTKHCTMERVDGGYILRDRGSTNGIKQDDTLMEVIDLFDGMEVYIGDVPFKFQLSDEEIEHLADEEFTTHQKKKLPPPKQEEEEHHPSTSSPRASHVNRSQPTVQESGGALKTLVVFLLVLVAIFAGMTIRHSMRTGDFLPTKLMGGTKSDASDKTPSTKETPDPPADEPGTPAE
;
A
#
# COMPACT_ATOMS: atom_id res chain seq x y z
N MET A 1 4.31 19.29 21.02
CA MET A 1 3.06 18.54 21.32
C MET A 1 2.75 17.65 20.12
N PRO A 2 2.39 16.36 20.29
CA PRO A 2 2.02 15.50 19.16
C PRO A 2 0.86 16.11 18.37
N ARG A 3 1.00 16.08 17.05
CA ARG A 3 0.03 16.60 16.10
C ARG A 3 -0.52 15.45 15.26
N VAL A 4 -1.83 15.43 15.15
CA VAL A 4 -2.57 14.53 14.27
C VAL A 4 -3.28 15.36 13.21
N THR A 5 -3.32 14.89 11.96
CA THR A 5 -4.15 15.51 10.92
C THR A 5 -5.07 14.45 10.31
N ILE A 6 -6.38 14.74 10.27
CA ILE A 6 -7.40 13.87 9.67
C ILE A 6 -7.86 14.50 8.36
N SER A 7 -7.83 13.74 7.27
CA SER A 7 -8.21 14.22 5.93
C SER A 7 -9.46 13.51 5.44
N GLU A 8 -10.64 13.94 5.88
CA GLU A 8 -11.89 13.33 5.41
C GLU A 8 -12.18 13.70 3.93
N PRO A 9 -12.65 12.75 3.09
CA PRO A 9 -13.05 13.05 1.71
C PRO A 9 -14.08 14.17 1.65
N GLY A 10 -13.80 15.19 0.82
CA GLY A 10 -14.70 16.33 0.63
C GLY A 10 -14.69 17.37 1.75
N LYS A 11 -13.78 17.26 2.74
CA LYS A 11 -13.61 18.26 3.80
C LYS A 11 -12.18 18.81 3.84
N THR A 12 -12.03 19.96 4.48
CA THR A 12 -10.70 20.49 4.81
C THR A 12 -10.03 19.61 5.87
N PRO A 13 -8.75 19.24 5.70
CA PRO A 13 -8.01 18.48 6.71
C PRO A 13 -8.04 19.16 8.08
N GLN A 14 -8.32 18.39 9.13
CA GLN A 14 -8.48 18.90 10.49
C GLN A 14 -7.25 18.54 11.34
N PRO A 15 -6.46 19.53 11.80
CA PRO A 15 -5.34 19.30 12.70
C PRO A 15 -5.81 19.25 14.16
N TYR A 16 -5.30 18.27 14.91
CA TYR A 16 -5.49 18.10 16.35
C TYR A 16 -4.13 18.12 17.05
N ARG A 17 -4.07 18.74 18.23
CA ARG A 17 -2.86 18.77 19.07
C ARG A 17 -3.21 18.26 20.46
N PHE A 18 -2.37 17.38 20.99
CA PHE A 18 -2.61 16.77 22.30
C PHE A 18 -1.47 17.09 23.27
N LYS A 19 -1.83 17.25 24.55
CA LYS A 19 -0.84 17.34 25.63
C LYS A 19 -0.28 15.94 25.89
N LEU A 20 1.04 15.83 26.11
CA LEU A 20 1.72 14.54 26.35
C LEU A 20 1.15 13.76 27.54
N GLY A 21 0.58 14.45 28.54
CA GLY A 21 -0.02 13.80 29.70
C GLY A 21 -1.28 12.97 29.40
N ARG A 22 -1.86 13.11 28.21
CA ARG A 22 -3.05 12.35 27.82
C ARG A 22 -2.63 11.01 27.21
N LYS A 23 -2.76 9.95 28.00
CA LYS A 23 -2.29 8.60 27.64
C LYS A 23 -3.09 7.93 26.53
N VAL A 24 -4.38 8.22 26.42
CA VAL A 24 -5.28 7.58 25.45
C VAL A 24 -6.18 8.63 24.78
N ILE A 25 -6.25 8.57 23.45
CA ILE A 25 -7.11 9.38 22.59
C ILE A 25 -8.05 8.46 21.84
N HIS A 26 -9.36 8.69 21.95
CA HIS A 26 -10.38 7.92 21.25
C HIS A 26 -10.68 8.53 19.89
N ILE A 27 -10.78 7.70 18.86
CA ILE A 27 -11.03 8.13 17.49
C ILE A 27 -12.17 7.32 16.90
N GLY A 28 -13.14 8.00 16.29
CA GLY A 28 -14.28 7.34 15.65
C GLY A 28 -15.36 8.31 15.20
N ARG A 29 -16.42 7.75 14.61
CA ARG A 29 -17.55 8.54 14.09
C ARG A 29 -18.50 9.05 15.18
N GLY A 30 -18.50 8.43 16.35
CA GLY A 30 -19.29 8.88 17.48
C GLY A 30 -18.81 10.25 17.97
N SER A 31 -19.75 11.10 18.39
CA SER A 31 -19.45 12.39 19.01
C SER A 31 -18.86 12.27 20.42
N ASP A 32 -18.81 11.05 20.97
CA ASP A 32 -18.19 10.72 22.26
C ASP A 32 -16.67 10.52 22.17
N ASN A 33 -16.09 10.55 20.96
CA ASN A 33 -14.65 10.40 20.75
C ASN A 33 -13.91 11.74 20.87
N ASP A 34 -12.61 11.66 21.18
CA ASP A 34 -11.73 12.84 21.25
C ASP A 34 -11.45 13.43 19.85
N ILE A 35 -11.40 12.57 18.84
CA ILE A 35 -11.35 12.93 17.43
C ILE A 35 -12.57 12.34 16.75
N VAL A 36 -13.44 13.21 16.26
CA VAL A 36 -14.64 12.81 15.51
C VAL A 36 -14.30 12.72 14.02
N VAL A 37 -14.56 11.55 13.44
CA VAL A 37 -14.39 11.26 12.01
C VAL A 37 -15.77 10.94 11.42
N GLU A 38 -16.41 11.90 10.76
CA GLU A 38 -17.79 11.79 10.28
C GLU A 38 -17.94 10.89 9.04
N CYS A 39 -16.84 10.40 8.48
CA CYS A 39 -16.85 9.49 7.34
C CYS A 39 -17.56 8.14 7.62
N GLY A 40 -18.36 7.67 6.66
CA GLY A 40 -19.08 6.39 6.75
C GLY A 40 -18.18 5.16 6.84
N SER A 41 -16.91 5.24 6.41
CA SER A 41 -15.94 4.16 6.57
C SER A 41 -15.46 3.99 8.01
N ALA A 42 -15.73 4.96 8.90
CA ALA A 42 -15.32 4.92 10.29
C ALA A 42 -16.45 4.39 11.21
N SER A 43 -16.14 3.37 12.02
CA SER A 43 -17.03 2.91 13.10
C SER A 43 -17.20 3.96 14.20
N THR A 44 -18.28 3.87 14.97
CA THR A 44 -18.58 4.79 16.08
C THR A 44 -17.44 4.87 17.09
N LYS A 45 -16.84 3.73 17.45
CA LYS A 45 -15.63 3.63 18.29
C LYS A 45 -14.61 2.85 17.49
N HIS A 46 -13.80 3.54 16.68
CA HIS A 46 -12.99 2.89 15.65
C HIS A 46 -11.67 2.38 16.21
N CYS A 47 -10.86 3.29 16.76
CA CYS A 47 -9.53 2.99 17.26
C CYS A 47 -9.15 3.91 18.42
N THR A 48 -8.05 3.58 19.07
CA THR A 48 -7.41 4.42 20.09
C THR A 48 -5.97 4.70 19.71
N MET A 49 -5.53 5.94 19.92
CA MET A 49 -4.11 6.29 19.92
C MET A 49 -3.63 6.30 21.37
N GLU A 50 -2.63 5.49 21.67
CA GLU A 50 -2.12 5.23 23.02
C GLU A 50 -0.65 5.64 23.10
N ARG A 51 -0.26 6.35 24.16
CA ARG A 51 1.14 6.60 24.52
C ARG A 51 1.67 5.37 25.26
N VAL A 52 2.69 4.73 24.70
CA VAL A 52 3.44 3.60 25.28
C VAL A 52 4.88 4.02 25.52
N ASP A 53 5.65 3.31 26.33
CA ASP A 53 7.06 3.65 26.56
C ASP A 53 7.84 3.72 25.23
N GLY A 54 8.57 4.81 25.01
CA GLY A 54 9.32 5.07 23.78
C GLY A 54 8.50 5.54 22.55
N GLY A 55 7.17 5.63 22.61
CA GLY A 55 6.41 6.06 21.42
C GLY A 55 4.89 6.10 21.53
N TYR A 56 4.23 6.03 20.37
CA TYR A 56 2.78 6.02 20.26
C TYR A 56 2.34 4.83 19.42
N ILE A 57 1.18 4.27 19.73
CA ILE A 57 0.57 3.19 18.96
C ILE A 57 -0.86 3.56 18.59
N LEU A 58 -1.33 3.02 17.47
CA LEU A 58 -2.73 3.04 17.06
C LEU A 58 -3.31 1.63 17.17
N ARG A 59 -4.38 1.46 17.92
CA ARG A 59 -5.02 0.17 18.19
C ARG A 59 -6.45 0.13 17.64
N ASP A 60 -6.76 -0.85 16.80
CA ASP A 60 -8.12 -1.10 16.32
C ASP A 60 -9.01 -1.64 17.46
N ARG A 61 -10.24 -1.13 17.57
CA ARG A 61 -11.20 -1.56 18.60
C ARG A 61 -12.25 -2.54 18.05
N GLY A 62 -11.90 -3.27 17.00
CA GLY A 62 -12.84 -4.13 16.28
C GLY A 62 -13.70 -3.35 15.30
N SER A 63 -13.13 -2.33 14.64
CA SER A 63 -13.82 -1.60 13.59
C SER A 63 -14.13 -2.51 12.39
N THR A 64 -15.13 -2.10 11.61
CA THR A 64 -15.60 -2.84 10.43
C THR A 64 -14.56 -2.86 9.32
N ASN A 65 -13.95 -1.70 9.05
CA ASN A 65 -12.98 -1.53 7.96
C ASN A 65 -11.52 -1.60 8.42
N GLY A 66 -11.27 -1.65 9.74
CA GLY A 66 -9.94 -1.72 10.31
C GLY A 66 -9.12 -0.43 10.18
N ILE A 67 -7.95 -0.47 10.79
CA ILE A 67 -6.86 0.47 10.50
C ILE A 67 -5.90 -0.16 9.50
N LYS A 68 -5.34 0.62 8.58
CA LYS A 68 -4.44 0.13 7.53
C LYS A 68 -3.12 0.88 7.51
N GLN A 69 -2.04 0.16 7.25
CA GLN A 69 -0.72 0.71 6.92
C GLN A 69 -0.28 0.10 5.59
N ASP A 70 0.06 0.93 4.61
CA ASP A 70 0.49 0.49 3.28
C ASP A 70 -0.41 -0.63 2.70
N ASP A 71 -1.73 -0.37 2.68
CA ASP A 71 -2.81 -1.29 2.26
C ASP A 71 -3.00 -2.58 3.09
N THR A 72 -2.20 -2.79 4.13
CA THR A 72 -2.32 -3.96 5.01
C THR A 72 -3.20 -3.64 6.22
N LEU A 73 -4.19 -4.49 6.52
CA LEU A 73 -4.99 -4.39 7.73
C LEU A 73 -4.18 -4.73 8.99
N MET A 74 -4.25 -3.85 9.98
CA MET A 74 -3.50 -3.94 11.22
C MET A 74 -4.45 -3.99 12.42
N GLU A 75 -4.04 -4.71 13.46
CA GLU A 75 -4.67 -4.66 14.78
C GLU A 75 -4.01 -3.58 15.64
N VAL A 76 -2.68 -3.47 15.54
CA VAL A 76 -1.87 -2.45 16.21
C VAL A 76 -0.82 -1.93 15.23
N ILE A 77 -0.64 -0.60 15.19
CA ILE A 77 0.38 0.08 14.40
C ILE A 77 1.26 0.90 15.33
N ASP A 78 2.57 0.72 15.25
CA ASP A 78 3.55 1.60 15.89
C ASP A 78 3.66 2.89 15.06
N LEU A 79 3.37 4.05 15.68
CA LEU A 79 3.35 5.34 15.01
C LEU A 79 4.73 6.01 15.08
N PHE A 80 5.26 6.38 13.91
CA PHE A 80 6.49 7.15 13.77
C PHE A 80 6.19 8.56 13.26
N ASP A 81 7.11 9.49 13.51
CA ASP A 81 6.98 10.85 12.98
C ASP A 81 6.80 10.85 11.45
N GLY A 82 5.90 11.71 10.98
CA GLY A 82 5.56 11.86 9.57
C GLY A 82 4.73 10.72 8.97
N MET A 83 4.47 9.64 9.72
CA MET A 83 3.72 8.48 9.23
C MET A 83 2.28 8.85 8.84
N GLU A 84 1.82 8.26 7.75
CA GLU A 84 0.42 8.28 7.33
C GLU A 84 -0.14 6.85 7.37
N VAL A 85 -1.30 6.70 8.00
CA VAL A 85 -2.07 5.45 8.08
C VAL A 85 -3.53 5.74 7.75
N TYR A 86 -4.35 4.72 7.61
CA TYR A 86 -5.77 4.87 7.30
C TYR A 86 -6.65 4.35 8.42
N ILE A 87 -7.68 5.12 8.75
CA ILE A 87 -8.77 4.74 9.65
C ILE A 87 -10.00 4.47 8.77
N GLY A 88 -10.28 3.21 8.48
CA GLY A 88 -11.14 2.84 7.35
C GLY A 88 -10.53 3.31 6.03
N ASP A 89 -11.11 4.36 5.43
CA ASP A 89 -10.64 4.98 4.20
C ASP A 89 -10.21 6.45 4.42
N VAL A 90 -10.07 6.88 5.67
CA VAL A 90 -9.68 8.24 6.03
C VAL A 90 -8.19 8.30 6.37
N PRO A 91 -7.38 9.10 5.65
CA PRO A 91 -5.99 9.36 6.00
C PRO A 91 -5.86 10.01 7.38
N PHE A 92 -4.96 9.41 8.17
CA PHE A 92 -4.52 9.86 9.48
C PHE A 92 -3.01 10.07 9.41
N LYS A 93 -2.57 11.33 9.58
CA LYS A 93 -1.16 11.68 9.59
C LYS A 93 -0.71 12.02 11.00
N PHE A 94 0.36 11.37 11.45
CA PHE A 94 0.99 11.59 12.75
C PHE A 94 2.27 12.40 12.60
N GLN A 95 2.47 13.38 13.47
CA GLN A 95 3.66 14.22 13.51
C GLN A 95 4.07 14.54 14.94
N LEU A 96 5.37 14.49 15.19
CA LEU A 96 6.03 14.90 16.43
C LEU A 96 6.81 16.19 16.18
N SER A 97 7.12 16.93 17.25
CA SER A 97 8.13 17.99 17.16
C SER A 97 9.52 17.44 17.51
N ASP A 98 10.58 18.16 17.12
CA ASP A 98 11.96 17.76 17.39
C ASP A 98 12.20 17.50 18.89
N GLU A 99 11.66 18.37 19.75
CA GLU A 99 11.70 18.22 21.22
C GLU A 99 11.07 16.88 21.67
N GLU A 100 9.94 16.47 21.07
CA GLU A 100 9.33 15.18 21.40
C GLU A 100 10.15 14.00 20.89
N ILE A 101 10.75 14.12 19.72
CA ILE A 101 11.59 13.06 19.15
C ILE A 101 12.78 12.82 20.07
N GLU A 102 13.43 13.88 20.56
CA GLU A 102 14.51 13.79 21.54
C GLU A 102 14.05 13.11 22.84
N HIS A 103 12.93 13.56 23.41
CA HIS A 103 12.39 12.95 24.64
C HIS A 103 12.03 11.46 24.50
N LEU A 104 11.55 11.04 23.33
CA LEU A 104 11.22 9.64 23.06
C LEU A 104 12.46 8.79 22.79
N ALA A 105 13.54 9.38 22.26
CA ALA A 105 14.78 8.67 21.96
C ALA A 105 15.51 8.18 23.23
N ASP A 106 15.29 8.83 24.37
CA ASP A 106 15.83 8.42 25.67
C ASP A 106 15.10 7.21 26.28
N GLU A 107 13.92 6.86 25.75
CA GLU A 107 13.09 5.73 26.21
C GLU A 107 13.25 4.51 25.29
N GLU A 108 13.37 3.30 25.84
CA GLU A 108 13.40 2.08 25.03
C GLU A 108 12.01 1.79 24.43
N PHE A 109 11.88 1.90 23.10
CA PHE A 109 10.65 1.52 22.40
C PHE A 109 10.64 0.02 22.08
N THR A 110 9.62 -0.67 22.57
CA THR A 110 9.30 -2.04 22.13
C THR A 110 8.23 -1.98 21.05
N THR A 111 8.41 -2.78 19.99
CA THR A 111 7.42 -2.83 18.90
C THR A 111 6.14 -3.51 19.38
N HIS A 112 5.00 -2.89 19.09
CA HIS A 112 3.67 -3.44 19.35
C HIS A 112 2.93 -3.76 18.03
N GLN A 113 3.57 -3.54 16.88
CA GLN A 113 2.97 -3.70 15.57
C GLN A 113 2.42 -5.13 15.36
N LYS A 114 1.14 -5.22 15.01
CA LYS A 114 0.42 -6.49 14.86
C LYS A 114 -0.52 -6.41 13.66
N LYS A 115 -0.34 -7.32 12.68
CA LYS A 115 -1.26 -7.45 11.54
C LYS A 115 -2.58 -8.06 11.99
N LYS A 116 -3.69 -7.58 11.41
CA LYS A 116 -5.00 -8.22 11.61
C LYS A 116 -5.05 -9.43 10.68
N LEU A 117 -5.12 -10.64 11.24
CA LEU A 117 -5.34 -11.82 10.44
C LEU A 117 -6.71 -11.66 9.73
N PRO A 118 -6.83 -12.00 8.44
CA PRO A 118 -8.14 -12.10 7.84
C PRO A 118 -8.98 -13.06 8.69
N PRO A 119 -10.29 -12.79 8.92
CA PRO A 119 -11.15 -13.78 9.54
C PRO A 119 -10.96 -15.09 8.76
N PRO A 120 -10.87 -16.25 9.44
CA PRO A 120 -10.79 -17.52 8.73
C PRO A 120 -11.91 -17.52 7.71
N LYS A 121 -11.56 -17.66 6.43
CA LYS A 121 -12.56 -17.90 5.39
C LYS A 121 -13.40 -19.03 5.93
N GLN A 122 -14.67 -18.75 6.21
CA GLN A 122 -15.64 -19.81 6.37
C GLN A 122 -15.58 -20.52 5.02
N GLU A 123 -14.87 -21.65 4.99
CA GLU A 123 -15.13 -22.68 4.00
C GLU A 123 -16.64 -22.84 4.00
N GLU A 124 -17.23 -22.67 2.83
CA GLU A 124 -18.65 -22.91 2.61
C GLU A 124 -18.92 -24.34 3.09
N GLU A 125 -19.37 -24.49 4.34
CA GLU A 125 -19.93 -25.74 4.80
C GLU A 125 -21.17 -25.97 3.94
N GLU A 126 -21.03 -26.88 2.97
CA GLU A 126 -22.12 -27.47 2.22
C GLU A 126 -23.20 -27.92 3.20
N HIS A 127 -24.27 -27.12 3.30
CA HIS A 127 -25.43 -27.48 4.08
C HIS A 127 -26.20 -28.58 3.33
N HIS A 128 -25.89 -29.82 3.71
CA HIS A 128 -26.65 -31.02 3.37
C HIS A 128 -28.15 -30.84 3.69
N PRO A 129 -29.06 -31.23 2.78
CA PRO A 129 -30.48 -31.06 3.00
C PRO A 129 -30.97 -32.06 4.04
N SER A 130 -31.37 -31.56 5.21
CA SER A 130 -32.13 -32.37 6.17
C SER A 130 -33.57 -32.48 5.70
N THR A 131 -33.91 -33.65 5.18
CA THR A 131 -35.27 -34.10 4.87
C THR A 131 -36.16 -34.10 6.10
N SER A 132 -37.23 -33.30 6.09
CA SER A 132 -38.53 -33.72 6.61
C SER A 132 -39.64 -32.93 5.90
N SER A 133 -40.68 -33.65 5.50
CA SER A 133 -41.78 -33.27 4.59
C SER A 133 -43.12 -33.49 5.33
N PRO A 134 -44.31 -33.15 4.83
CA PRO A 134 -44.80 -31.97 4.09
C PRO A 134 -46.02 -31.32 4.81
N ARG A 135 -46.55 -30.18 4.32
CA ARG A 135 -48.00 -29.96 3.99
C ARG A 135 -48.44 -28.48 3.92
N ALA A 136 -49.20 -28.20 2.86
CA ALA A 136 -50.16 -27.10 2.60
C ALA A 136 -49.66 -25.73 2.09
N SER A 137 -49.53 -25.67 0.75
CA SER A 137 -50.27 -24.78 -0.16
C SER A 137 -50.61 -23.34 0.29
N HIS A 138 -49.90 -22.37 -0.28
CA HIS A 138 -50.50 -21.12 -0.75
C HIS A 138 -49.96 -20.74 -2.14
N VAL A 139 -50.91 -20.51 -3.04
CA VAL A 139 -50.75 -20.16 -4.45
C VAL A 139 -50.71 -18.64 -4.63
N ASN A 140 -49.95 -18.22 -5.66
CA ASN A 140 -50.02 -16.97 -6.44
C ASN A 140 -49.07 -15.83 -6.02
N ARG A 141 -48.08 -15.50 -6.85
CA ARG A 141 -48.27 -14.71 -8.09
C ARG A 141 -46.90 -14.26 -8.65
N SER A 142 -46.76 -14.43 -9.95
CA SER A 142 -45.56 -14.26 -10.77
C SER A 142 -44.94 -12.86 -10.76
N GLN A 143 -43.60 -12.79 -10.88
CA GLN A 143 -42.90 -11.87 -11.79
C GLN A 143 -41.46 -12.38 -12.12
N PRO A 144 -40.86 -11.93 -13.23
CA PRO A 144 -40.03 -12.76 -14.10
C PRO A 144 -38.56 -12.84 -13.70
N THR A 145 -37.98 -13.94 -14.17
CA THR A 145 -36.56 -14.28 -14.27
C THR A 145 -35.72 -13.19 -14.95
N VAL A 146 -34.66 -12.73 -14.28
CA VAL A 146 -33.39 -12.41 -14.95
C VAL A 146 -32.28 -13.10 -14.19
N GLN A 147 -31.86 -14.21 -14.79
CA GLN A 147 -30.80 -15.10 -14.37
C GLN A 147 -29.59 -14.79 -15.24
N GLU A 148 -28.47 -14.38 -14.64
CA GLU A 148 -27.11 -14.69 -15.11
C GLU A 148 -26.11 -14.33 -13.99
N SER A 149 -26.13 -15.12 -12.91
CA SER A 149 -24.94 -15.28 -12.07
C SER A 149 -23.98 -16.21 -12.83
N GLY A 150 -23.16 -15.65 -13.70
CA GLY A 150 -22.26 -16.45 -14.53
C GLY A 150 -21.26 -15.56 -15.23
N GLY A 151 -20.30 -15.01 -14.50
CA GLY A 151 -19.39 -14.08 -15.16
C GLY A 151 -18.21 -13.50 -14.42
N ALA A 152 -17.79 -13.99 -13.25
CA ALA A 152 -16.46 -13.59 -12.74
C ALA A 152 -15.32 -13.97 -13.72
N LEU A 153 -15.54 -15.04 -14.52
CA LEU A 153 -14.66 -15.39 -15.64
C LEU A 153 -14.93 -14.55 -16.91
N LYS A 154 -16.20 -14.19 -17.19
CA LYS A 154 -16.56 -13.41 -18.39
C LYS A 154 -16.06 -11.96 -18.30
N THR A 155 -16.09 -11.32 -17.13
CA THR A 155 -15.52 -9.97 -16.94
C THR A 155 -13.99 -9.99 -17.05
N LEU A 156 -13.33 -11.03 -16.56
CA LEU A 156 -11.89 -11.22 -16.72
C LEU A 156 -11.51 -11.40 -18.19
N VAL A 157 -12.23 -12.23 -18.94
CA VAL A 157 -11.97 -12.45 -20.37
C VAL A 157 -12.18 -11.16 -21.17
N VAL A 158 -13.23 -10.39 -20.90
CA VAL A 158 -13.47 -9.10 -21.57
C VAL A 158 -12.36 -8.10 -21.24
N PHE A 159 -11.92 -8.02 -19.97
CA PHE A 159 -10.81 -7.14 -19.58
C PHE A 159 -9.49 -7.55 -20.24
N LEU A 160 -9.23 -8.87 -20.33
CA LEU A 160 -8.04 -9.42 -20.98
C LEU A 160 -8.05 -9.14 -22.49
N LEU A 161 -9.20 -9.26 -23.15
CA LEU A 161 -9.37 -8.90 -24.56
C LEU A 161 -9.14 -7.41 -24.81
N VAL A 162 -9.61 -6.54 -23.90
CA VAL A 162 -9.37 -5.08 -23.99
C VAL A 162 -7.87 -4.77 -23.82
N LEU A 163 -7.18 -5.40 -22.86
CA LEU A 163 -5.74 -5.23 -22.69
C LEU A 163 -4.95 -5.72 -23.91
N VAL A 164 -5.30 -6.87 -24.48
CA VAL A 164 -4.67 -7.37 -25.71
C VAL A 164 -4.92 -6.43 -26.89
N ALA A 165 -6.11 -5.86 -27.02
CA ALA A 165 -6.42 -4.88 -28.06
C ALA A 165 -5.61 -3.58 -27.90
N ILE A 166 -5.42 -3.10 -26.66
CA ILE A 166 -4.59 -1.92 -26.38
C ILE A 166 -3.13 -2.21 -26.68
N PHE A 167 -2.60 -3.36 -26.24
CA PHE A 167 -1.22 -3.76 -26.53
C PHE A 167 -0.99 -3.97 -28.02
N ALA A 168 -1.89 -4.65 -28.73
CA ALA A 168 -1.82 -4.82 -30.18
C ALA A 168 -1.88 -3.46 -30.88
N GLY A 169 -2.78 -2.57 -30.47
CA GLY A 169 -2.90 -1.21 -31.02
C GLY A 169 -1.63 -0.37 -30.79
N MET A 170 -1.05 -0.43 -29.59
CA MET A 170 0.21 0.23 -29.26
C MET A 170 1.39 -0.38 -30.02
N THR A 171 1.41 -1.70 -30.20
CA THR A 171 2.47 -2.41 -30.94
C THR A 171 2.41 -2.12 -32.44
N ILE A 172 1.21 -2.10 -33.04
CA ILE A 172 1.01 -1.74 -34.45
C ILE A 172 1.37 -0.26 -34.67
N ARG A 173 0.95 0.63 -33.76
CA ARG A 173 1.29 2.07 -33.82
C ARG A 173 2.79 2.33 -33.62
N HIS A 174 3.46 1.52 -32.81
CA HIS A 174 4.92 1.58 -32.63
C HIS A 174 5.67 1.01 -33.84
N SER A 175 5.18 -0.08 -34.44
CA SER A 175 5.75 -0.68 -35.65
C SER A 175 5.69 0.27 -36.86
N MET A 176 4.63 1.08 -36.98
CA MET A 176 4.51 2.07 -38.07
C MET A 176 5.43 3.29 -37.91
N ARG A 177 6.06 3.49 -36.74
CA ARG A 177 6.93 4.64 -36.48
C ARG A 177 8.42 4.33 -36.37
N THR A 178 8.79 3.07 -36.16
CA THR A 178 10.16 2.75 -35.72
C THR A 178 10.85 1.63 -36.50
N GLY A 179 10.16 0.94 -37.41
CA GLY A 179 10.82 0.05 -38.37
C GLY A 179 11.59 -1.15 -37.80
N ASP A 180 11.58 -1.40 -36.49
CA ASP A 180 12.32 -2.51 -35.88
C ASP A 180 11.43 -3.36 -34.96
N PHE A 181 11.48 -4.66 -35.21
CA PHE A 181 10.89 -5.72 -34.39
C PHE A 181 12.04 -6.51 -33.74
N LEU A 182 12.04 -6.64 -32.42
CA LEU A 182 12.79 -7.68 -31.72
C LEU A 182 11.80 -8.41 -30.80
N PRO A 183 11.63 -9.72 -31.01
CA PRO A 183 12.51 -10.66 -30.32
C PRO A 183 12.98 -11.80 -31.24
N THR A 184 14.20 -11.71 -31.73
CA THR A 184 14.92 -12.84 -32.36
C THR A 184 16.26 -13.06 -31.68
N LYS A 185 16.26 -13.32 -30.37
CA LYS A 185 17.39 -13.96 -29.69
C LYS A 185 16.92 -14.81 -28.53
N LEU A 186 16.27 -15.94 -28.83
CA LEU A 186 16.08 -17.01 -27.84
C LEU A 186 15.87 -18.41 -28.45
N MET A 187 16.39 -18.71 -29.65
CA MET A 187 16.45 -20.09 -30.13
C MET A 187 17.66 -20.34 -31.05
N GLY A 188 18.54 -21.25 -30.63
CA GLY A 188 19.71 -21.78 -31.35
C GLY A 188 21.01 -21.00 -31.07
N GLY A 189 22.08 -21.54 -30.49
CA GLY A 189 22.52 -22.93 -30.35
C GLY A 189 23.93 -23.04 -30.95
N THR A 190 24.95 -23.25 -30.09
CA THR A 190 26.34 -23.70 -30.39
C THR A 190 27.23 -22.66 -31.12
N LYS A 191 28.52 -22.42 -30.85
CA LYS A 191 29.62 -23.13 -30.15
C LYS A 191 30.59 -22.13 -29.49
N SER A 192 31.41 -22.70 -28.60
CA SER A 192 32.68 -22.29 -27.97
C SER A 192 33.66 -21.52 -28.90
N ASP A 193 34.64 -20.74 -28.45
CA ASP A 193 35.65 -21.02 -27.41
C ASP A 193 36.23 -19.73 -26.77
N ALA A 194 36.73 -19.91 -25.55
CA ALA A 194 37.40 -18.92 -24.72
C ALA A 194 38.82 -18.57 -25.21
N SER A 195 39.27 -17.32 -25.01
CA SER A 195 40.65 -17.00 -24.61
C SER A 195 40.72 -15.61 -23.98
N ASP A 196 41.15 -15.64 -22.73
CA ASP A 196 41.46 -14.59 -21.79
C ASP A 196 42.72 -13.78 -22.20
N LYS A 197 42.70 -12.45 -22.01
CA LYS A 197 43.68 -11.65 -21.24
C LYS A 197 43.87 -10.17 -21.66
N THR A 198 43.49 -9.33 -20.69
CA THR A 198 44.25 -8.20 -20.12
C THR A 198 44.14 -6.79 -20.74
N PRO A 199 43.97 -5.73 -19.89
CA PRO A 199 43.56 -4.39 -20.29
C PRO A 199 44.74 -3.42 -20.47
N SER A 200 44.53 -2.30 -21.15
CA SER A 200 45.50 -1.20 -21.21
C SER A 200 44.78 0.14 -20.99
N THR A 201 44.93 0.64 -19.77
CA THR A 201 44.72 2.02 -19.35
C THR A 201 45.76 2.91 -20.02
N LYS A 202 45.36 4.06 -20.58
CA LYS A 202 46.32 5.10 -20.97
C LYS A 202 45.77 6.47 -20.58
N GLU A 203 46.20 6.92 -19.41
CA GLU A 203 46.21 8.32 -19.02
C GLU A 203 47.38 9.05 -19.71
N THR A 204 47.15 10.34 -19.96
CA THR A 204 48.06 11.36 -20.50
C THR A 204 49.27 11.58 -19.58
N PRO A 205 50.43 11.96 -20.13
CA PRO A 205 51.03 13.20 -19.66
C PRO A 205 51.65 14.09 -20.76
N ASP A 206 51.80 15.34 -20.35
CA ASP A 206 52.26 16.58 -20.97
C ASP A 206 53.77 16.58 -21.39
N PRO A 207 54.31 17.68 -21.98
CA PRO A 207 55.24 17.71 -23.13
C PRO A 207 56.75 17.52 -22.81
N PRO A 208 57.61 17.35 -23.84
CA PRO A 208 59.02 17.00 -23.66
C PRO A 208 59.89 18.16 -23.17
N ALA A 209 60.82 17.82 -22.28
CA ALA A 209 62.02 18.59 -21.98
C ALA A 209 63.15 18.11 -22.91
N ASP A 210 63.83 19.05 -23.56
CA ASP A 210 65.20 18.84 -24.08
C ASP A 210 66.04 20.08 -23.76
N GLU A 211 66.86 19.89 -22.72
CA GLU A 211 68.29 20.21 -22.54
C GLU A 211 68.89 21.60 -22.87
N PRO A 212 69.98 21.98 -22.16
CA PRO A 212 70.55 23.33 -22.13
C PRO A 212 71.66 23.55 -23.18
N GLY A 213 71.84 24.80 -23.61
CA GLY A 213 72.99 25.21 -24.41
C GLY A 213 73.11 26.73 -24.56
N THR A 214 73.72 27.37 -23.55
CA THR A 214 74.75 28.46 -23.56
C THR A 214 74.65 29.66 -24.55
N PRO A 215 75.03 30.90 -24.15
CA PRO A 215 74.58 32.16 -24.72
C PRO A 215 75.57 32.82 -25.71
N ALA A 216 75.09 33.87 -26.39
CA ALA A 216 75.77 34.97 -27.13
C ALA A 216 74.90 35.27 -28.37
N GLU A 217 74.66 36.48 -28.84
CA GLU A 217 75.32 37.78 -28.75
C GLU A 217 74.27 38.85 -29.13
#